data_AF-F1DDQ4-F1
#
_entry.id   AF-F1DDQ4-F1
#
_cell.length_a   1.000
_cell.length_b   1.000
_cell.length_c   1.000
_cell.angle_alpha   90.00
_cell.angle_beta   90.00
_cell.angle_gamma   90.00
#
_symmetry.space_group_name_H-M   'P 1'
#
loop_
_entity.id
_entity.type
_entity.pdbx_description
1 polymer ?
#
loop_
_entity_poly.entity_id
_entity_poly.type
_entity_poly.pdbx_seq_one_letter_code
_entity_poly.pdbx_strand_id
1 'polypeptide(L)'
;LHLCHHNLEKMGTEKIDNTHKLLLDVCMAAKYEGASLQGYHDKHKGTNPDSQLCTELARSFADIGDIIRGKDLYRGNDKEKDQRKQLKKNLKTIFENIKKENNSKLKGLSLDEIREYWWEENRETVWKAITCGTHKGDTYFRTTCSMNGSGAQANNYCRCEGANVNIVPTYFDYVPQYLR
;
A
#
# COMPACT_ATOMS: atom_id res chain seq x y z
N LEU A 1 6.40 -5.91 12.22
CA LEU A 1 5.30 -5.19 11.53
C LEU A 1 4.22 -6.21 11.18
N HIS A 2 3.11 -6.23 11.91
CA HIS A 2 1.96 -7.10 11.61
C HIS A 2 1.02 -6.35 10.68
N LEU A 3 1.35 -6.33 9.38
CA LEU A 3 0.49 -5.71 8.37
C LEU A 3 -0.88 -6.42 8.38
N CYS A 4 -2.00 -5.70 8.37
CA CYS A 4 -3.36 -6.25 8.35
C CYS A 4 -3.71 -6.92 7.02
N HIS A 5 -3.09 -8.07 6.74
CA HIS A 5 -3.19 -8.80 5.47
C HIS A 5 -4.00 -10.10 5.55
N HIS A 6 -4.67 -10.37 6.67
CA HIS A 6 -5.48 -11.59 6.84
C HIS A 6 -6.58 -11.76 5.79
N ASN A 7 -7.12 -10.65 5.27
CA ASN A 7 -8.08 -10.68 4.17
C ASN A 7 -7.41 -11.22 2.90
N LEU A 8 -6.14 -10.83 2.65
CA LEU A 8 -5.35 -11.28 1.51
C LEU A 8 -4.92 -12.75 1.63
N GLU A 9 -4.67 -13.24 2.85
CA GLU A 9 -4.36 -14.65 3.12
C GLU A 9 -5.54 -15.58 2.81
N LYS A 10 -6.77 -15.11 3.05
CA LYS A 10 -8.02 -15.86 2.83
C LYS A 10 -8.60 -15.68 1.41
N MET A 11 -7.94 -14.94 0.53
CA MET A 11 -8.37 -14.77 -0.85
C MET A 11 -8.43 -16.14 -1.55
N GLY A 12 -9.64 -16.57 -1.90
CA GLY A 12 -9.84 -17.77 -2.70
C GLY A 12 -9.32 -17.55 -4.13
N THR A 13 -8.28 -18.28 -4.52
CA THR A 13 -7.61 -18.14 -5.83
C THR A 13 -8.50 -18.45 -7.02
N GLU A 14 -9.57 -19.22 -6.82
CA GLU A 14 -10.49 -19.67 -7.88
C GLU A 14 -11.52 -18.62 -8.30
N LYS A 15 -11.72 -17.55 -7.51
CA LYS A 15 -12.73 -16.51 -7.81
C LYS A 15 -12.13 -15.18 -8.24
N ILE A 16 -10.82 -15.02 -8.22
CA ILE A 16 -10.12 -13.79 -8.61
C ILE A 16 -9.44 -14.02 -9.96
N ASP A 17 -10.23 -13.80 -10.98
CA ASP A 17 -9.89 -13.81 -12.40
C ASP A 17 -9.48 -12.41 -12.90
N ASN A 18 -10.04 -11.36 -12.29
CA ASN A 18 -9.86 -9.99 -12.75
C ASN A 18 -9.20 -9.02 -11.74
N THR A 19 -8.62 -7.96 -12.30
CA THR A 19 -7.88 -6.91 -11.59
C THR A 19 -8.72 -6.13 -10.58
N HIS A 20 -10.03 -6.00 -10.79
CA HIS A 20 -10.93 -5.25 -9.92
C HIS A 20 -11.17 -5.95 -8.58
N LYS A 21 -11.29 -7.28 -8.57
CA LYS A 21 -11.41 -8.07 -7.33
C LYS A 21 -10.13 -7.97 -6.50
N LEU A 22 -8.96 -8.08 -7.14
CA LEU A 22 -7.67 -7.87 -6.47
C LEU A 22 -7.59 -6.46 -5.86
N LEU A 23 -7.99 -5.43 -6.61
CA LEU A 23 -7.98 -4.05 -6.11
C LEU A 23 -8.85 -3.88 -4.86
N LEU A 24 -10.06 -4.45 -4.87
CA LEU A 24 -10.97 -4.39 -3.73
C LEU A 24 -10.33 -4.96 -2.46
N ASP A 25 -9.75 -6.17 -2.56
CA ASP A 25 -9.12 -6.83 -1.41
C ASP A 25 -7.90 -6.05 -0.91
N VAL A 26 -7.09 -5.49 -1.81
CA VAL A 26 -5.94 -4.64 -1.46
C VAL A 26 -6.39 -3.35 -0.79
N CYS A 27 -7.40 -2.67 -1.32
CA CYS A 27 -7.97 -1.47 -0.70
C CYS A 27 -8.57 -1.78 0.68
N MET A 28 -9.20 -2.94 0.86
CA MET A 28 -9.75 -3.35 2.15
C MET A 28 -8.63 -3.58 3.18
N ALA A 29 -7.55 -4.27 2.78
CA ALA A 29 -6.36 -4.45 3.62
C ALA A 29 -5.73 -3.09 3.99
N ALA A 30 -5.56 -2.21 3.00
CA ALA A 30 -5.03 -0.86 3.19
C ALA A 30 -5.87 -0.03 4.16
N LYS A 31 -7.20 -0.06 4.04
CA LYS A 31 -8.12 0.62 4.95
C LYS A 31 -7.98 0.14 6.39
N TYR A 32 -7.93 -1.18 6.61
CA TYR A 32 -7.78 -1.73 7.95
C TYR A 32 -6.42 -1.44 8.57
N GLU A 33 -5.34 -1.52 7.76
CA GLU A 33 -3.99 -1.14 8.17
C GLU A 33 -3.95 0.33 8.62
N GLY A 34 -4.52 1.24 7.83
CA GLY A 34 -4.58 2.65 8.15
C GLY A 34 -5.34 2.93 9.44
N ALA A 35 -6.50 2.30 9.62
CA ALA A 35 -7.29 2.44 10.85
C ALA A 35 -6.56 1.89 12.09
N SER A 36 -5.85 0.77 11.93
CA SER A 36 -5.03 0.21 13.02
C SER A 36 -3.89 1.15 13.41
N LEU A 37 -3.15 1.69 12.42
CA LEU A 37 -2.05 2.61 12.66
C LEU A 37 -2.52 3.89 13.34
N GLN A 38 -3.64 4.47 12.89
CA GLN A 38 -4.25 5.62 13.53
C GLN A 38 -4.56 5.35 15.01
N GLY A 39 -5.19 4.20 15.31
CA GLY A 39 -5.48 3.83 16.70
C GLY A 39 -4.24 3.62 17.58
N TYR A 40 -3.10 3.19 17.00
CA TYR A 40 -1.83 3.14 17.72
C TYR A 40 -1.20 4.52 17.89
N HIS A 41 -1.18 5.32 16.81
CA HIS A 41 -0.67 6.68 16.81
C HIS A 41 -1.35 7.54 17.88
N ASP A 42 -2.68 7.51 17.95
CA ASP A 42 -3.49 8.26 18.92
C ASP A 42 -3.12 7.91 20.38
N LYS A 43 -2.82 6.64 20.65
CA LYS A 43 -2.38 6.18 21.99
C LYS A 43 -0.99 6.71 22.36
N HIS A 44 -0.11 6.85 21.37
CA HIS A 44 1.29 7.23 21.57
C HIS A 44 1.57 8.72 21.40
N LYS A 45 0.64 9.49 20.85
CA LYS A 45 0.76 10.95 20.60
C LYS A 45 1.08 11.75 21.87
N GLY A 46 0.56 11.33 23.03
CA GLY A 46 0.86 11.98 24.32
C GLY A 46 2.29 11.77 24.82
N THR A 47 2.96 10.71 24.35
CA THR A 47 4.35 10.37 24.72
C THR A 47 5.37 10.66 23.62
N ASN A 48 4.92 10.74 22.36
CA ASN A 48 5.76 11.02 21.20
C ASN A 48 5.08 12.07 20.31
N PRO A 49 5.18 13.35 20.68
CA PRO A 49 4.51 14.45 19.97
C PRO A 49 5.05 14.63 18.54
N ASP A 50 6.26 14.14 18.25
CA ASP A 50 6.89 14.20 16.94
C ASP A 50 6.47 13.04 16.02
N SER A 51 5.66 12.08 16.50
CA SER A 51 5.17 11.01 15.62
C SER A 51 4.22 11.59 14.58
N GLN A 52 4.52 11.30 13.31
CA GLN A 52 3.78 11.81 12.17
C GLN A 52 3.02 10.68 11.49
N LEU A 53 1.71 10.60 11.75
CA LEU A 53 0.82 9.54 11.26
C LEU A 53 0.99 9.28 9.75
N CYS A 54 1.06 10.33 8.93
CA CYS A 54 1.21 10.17 7.48
C CYS A 54 2.52 9.46 7.07
N THR A 55 3.57 9.59 7.88
CA THR A 55 4.86 8.92 7.66
C THR A 55 4.74 7.43 7.94
N GLU A 56 4.03 7.05 9.01
CA GLU A 56 3.75 5.65 9.33
C GLU A 56 2.86 5.02 8.25
N LEU A 57 1.81 5.72 7.83
CA LEU A 57 0.93 5.30 6.72
C LEU A 57 1.71 5.13 5.41
N ALA A 58 2.66 6.02 5.10
CA ALA A 58 3.52 5.89 3.91
C ALA A 58 4.44 4.66 3.95
N ARG A 59 4.97 4.31 5.12
CA ARG A 59 5.78 3.08 5.28
C ARG A 59 4.92 1.84 5.06
N SER A 60 3.76 1.75 5.70
CA SER A 60 2.84 0.62 5.49
C SER A 60 2.32 0.55 4.06
N PHE A 61 2.06 1.69 3.41
CA PHE A 61 1.72 1.74 1.98
C PHE A 61 2.82 1.15 1.10
N ALA A 62 4.08 1.48 1.36
CA ALA A 62 5.22 0.92 0.64
C ALA A 62 5.38 -0.59 0.87
N ASP A 63 5.14 -1.07 2.09
CA ASP A 63 5.16 -2.50 2.40
C ASP A 63 4.02 -3.27 1.72
N ILE A 64 2.80 -2.71 1.65
CA ILE A 64 1.71 -3.25 0.83
C ILE A 64 2.16 -3.36 -0.63
N GLY A 65 2.76 -2.30 -1.17
CA GLY A 65 3.28 -2.28 -2.53
C GLY A 65 4.33 -3.37 -2.79
N ASP A 66 5.25 -3.58 -1.87
CA ASP A 66 6.26 -4.65 -1.99
C ASP A 66 5.67 -6.05 -1.88
N ILE A 67 4.62 -6.25 -1.09
CA ILE A 67 3.90 -7.53 -1.06
C ILE A 67 3.25 -7.80 -2.42
N ILE A 68 2.55 -6.81 -2.96
CA ILE A 68 1.86 -6.93 -4.24
C ILE A 68 2.83 -7.12 -5.39
N ARG A 69 4.00 -6.48 -5.36
CA ARG A 69 5.08 -6.63 -6.37
C ARG A 69 5.98 -7.83 -6.13
N GLY A 70 5.90 -8.47 -4.97
CA GLY A 70 6.72 -9.65 -4.63
C GLY A 70 8.14 -9.32 -4.17
N LYS A 71 8.38 -8.05 -3.84
CA LYS A 71 9.66 -7.52 -3.33
C LYS A 71 9.77 -7.56 -1.80
N ASP A 72 8.69 -7.92 -1.10
CA ASP A 72 8.67 -8.01 0.35
C ASP A 72 9.68 -9.03 0.89
N LEU A 73 10.61 -8.53 1.71
CA LEU A 73 11.71 -9.24 2.35
C LEU A 73 11.34 -9.78 3.73
N TYR A 74 10.09 -9.65 4.19
CA TYR A 74 9.68 -10.09 5.52
C TYR A 74 9.98 -11.59 5.75
N ARG A 75 10.78 -11.88 6.79
CA ARG A 75 11.19 -13.26 7.15
C ARG A 75 10.45 -13.83 8.36
N GLY A 76 9.86 -12.97 9.21
CA GLY A 76 8.90 -13.33 10.28
C GLY A 76 9.35 -14.40 11.26
N ASN A 77 8.41 -14.81 12.12
CA ASN A 77 8.50 -16.08 12.86
C ASN A 77 7.95 -17.24 12.01
N ASP A 78 8.12 -18.49 12.45
CA ASP A 78 7.77 -19.67 11.65
C ASP A 78 6.28 -19.70 11.22
N LYS A 79 5.36 -19.27 12.09
CA LYS A 79 3.92 -19.24 11.79
C LYS A 79 3.57 -18.20 10.73
N GLU A 80 4.13 -16.99 10.85
CA GLU A 80 3.92 -15.93 9.87
C GLU A 80 4.58 -16.24 8.52
N LYS A 81 5.69 -16.98 8.54
CA LYS A 81 6.40 -17.37 7.33
C LYS A 81 5.53 -18.22 6.43
N ASP A 82 4.75 -19.14 7.00
CA ASP A 82 3.87 -19.99 6.21
C ASP A 82 2.66 -19.23 5.66
N GLN A 83 2.08 -18.32 6.43
CA GLN A 83 1.05 -17.39 5.95
C GLN A 83 1.56 -16.51 4.80
N ARG A 84 2.76 -15.96 4.94
CA ARG A 84 3.43 -15.15 3.90
C ARG A 84 3.73 -15.95 2.64
N LYS A 85 4.18 -17.20 2.77
CA LYS A 85 4.38 -18.10 1.62
C LYS A 85 3.05 -18.36 0.89
N GLN A 86 1.99 -18.62 1.64
CA GLN A 86 0.65 -18.82 1.07
C GLN A 86 0.18 -17.57 0.34
N LEU A 87 0.32 -16.38 0.94
CA LEU A 87 0.00 -15.12 0.29
C LEU A 87 0.80 -14.92 -1.00
N LYS A 88 2.12 -15.13 -0.97
CA LYS A 88 2.99 -15.00 -2.16
C LYS A 88 2.55 -15.97 -3.27
N LYS A 89 2.16 -17.20 -2.91
CA LYS A 89 1.63 -18.19 -3.85
C LYS A 89 0.30 -17.74 -4.44
N ASN A 90 -0.63 -17.27 -3.61
CA ASN A 90 -1.95 -16.80 -4.05
C ASN A 90 -1.83 -15.62 -5.02
N LEU A 91 -1.01 -14.61 -4.67
CA LEU A 91 -0.76 -13.46 -5.56
C LEU A 91 -0.16 -13.91 -6.89
N LYS A 92 0.82 -14.82 -6.86
CA LYS A 92 1.40 -15.38 -8.08
C LYS A 92 0.31 -16.02 -8.97
N THR A 93 -0.54 -16.87 -8.39
CA THR A 93 -1.64 -17.52 -9.13
C THR A 93 -2.64 -16.49 -9.68
N ILE A 94 -2.99 -15.44 -8.92
CA ILE A 94 -3.88 -14.38 -9.38
C ILE A 94 -3.30 -13.65 -10.60
N PHE A 95 -2.02 -13.26 -10.55
CA PHE A 95 -1.38 -12.57 -11.67
C PHE A 95 -1.16 -13.49 -12.89
N GLU A 96 -0.95 -14.80 -12.68
CA GLU A 96 -0.96 -15.81 -13.75
C GLU A 96 -2.32 -15.89 -14.45
N ASN A 97 -3.42 -15.89 -13.68
CA ASN A 97 -4.78 -15.88 -14.21
C ASN A 97 -5.06 -14.58 -15.00
N ILE A 98 -4.74 -13.41 -14.42
CA ILE A 98 -4.88 -12.11 -15.10
C ILE A 98 -4.10 -12.09 -16.42
N LYS A 99 -2.87 -12.60 -16.43
CA LYS A 99 -2.04 -12.71 -17.64
C LYS A 99 -2.69 -13.62 -18.68
N LYS A 100 -3.22 -14.77 -18.26
CA LYS A 100 -3.86 -15.75 -19.14
C LYS A 100 -5.14 -15.20 -19.79
N GLU A 101 -5.96 -14.46 -19.05
CA GLU A 101 -7.20 -13.87 -19.56
C GLU A 101 -6.95 -12.68 -20.50
N ASN A 102 -5.86 -11.94 -20.27
CA ASN A 102 -5.47 -10.77 -21.08
C ASN A 102 -4.31 -11.09 -22.04
N ASN A 103 -4.18 -12.36 -22.45
CA ASN A 103 -3.01 -12.89 -23.16
C ASN A 103 -2.63 -12.05 -24.39
N SER A 104 -3.59 -11.51 -25.15
CA SER A 104 -3.29 -10.66 -26.32
C SER A 104 -2.51 -9.38 -25.98
N LYS A 105 -2.74 -8.78 -24.81
CA LYS A 105 -2.08 -7.54 -24.36
C LYS A 105 -0.85 -7.81 -23.49
N LEU A 106 -0.86 -8.89 -22.72
CA LEU A 106 0.17 -9.19 -21.70
C LEU A 106 1.18 -10.28 -22.12
N LYS A 107 1.08 -10.83 -23.34
CA LYS A 107 1.92 -11.96 -23.82
C LYS A 107 3.42 -11.74 -23.63
N GLY A 108 3.89 -10.52 -23.90
CA GLY A 108 5.31 -10.16 -23.87
C GLY A 108 5.85 -9.76 -22.50
N LEU A 109 4.99 -9.61 -21.49
CA LEU A 109 5.40 -9.13 -20.17
C LEU A 109 5.64 -10.29 -19.21
N SER A 110 6.70 -10.22 -18.43
CA SER A 110 6.93 -11.09 -17.28
C SER A 110 5.87 -10.84 -16.19
N LEU A 111 5.69 -11.80 -15.28
CA LEU A 111 4.77 -11.60 -14.15
C LEU A 111 5.21 -10.43 -13.27
N ASP A 112 6.51 -10.23 -13.08
CA ASP A 112 7.03 -9.14 -12.26
C ASP A 112 6.70 -7.78 -12.87
N GLU A 113 6.84 -7.62 -14.20
CA GLU A 113 6.41 -6.39 -14.90
C GLU A 113 4.90 -6.14 -14.77
N ILE A 114 4.07 -7.18 -14.90
CA ILE A 114 2.61 -7.05 -14.74
C ILE A 114 2.27 -6.56 -13.32
N ARG A 115 2.97 -7.05 -12.31
CA ARG A 115 2.77 -6.66 -10.91
C ARG A 115 3.20 -5.21 -10.65
N GLU A 116 4.31 -4.78 -11.24
CA GLU A 116 4.75 -3.37 -11.20
C GLU A 116 3.73 -2.45 -11.85
N TYR A 117 3.28 -2.76 -13.08
CA TYR A 117 2.27 -1.95 -13.77
C TYR A 117 0.93 -1.94 -13.04
N TRP A 118 0.52 -3.08 -12.48
CA TRP A 118 -0.69 -3.13 -11.68
C TRP A 118 -0.56 -2.24 -10.44
N TRP A 119 0.58 -2.26 -9.74
CA TRP A 119 0.78 -1.37 -8.60
C TRP A 119 0.73 0.09 -9.02
N GLU A 120 1.49 0.50 -10.04
CA GLU A 120 1.53 1.90 -10.50
C GLU A 120 0.15 2.41 -10.89
N GLU A 121 -0.65 1.62 -11.62
CA GLU A 121 -2.01 1.99 -12.03
C GLU A 121 -2.96 2.17 -10.83
N ASN A 122 -2.76 1.42 -9.75
CA ASN A 122 -3.71 1.34 -8.64
C ASN A 122 -3.26 2.04 -7.36
N ARG A 123 -1.99 2.44 -7.26
CA ARG A 123 -1.36 2.98 -6.04
C ARG A 123 -2.10 4.19 -5.48
N GLU A 124 -2.68 5.03 -6.33
CA GLU A 124 -3.48 6.19 -5.92
C GLU A 124 -4.75 5.77 -5.16
N THR A 125 -5.43 4.74 -5.66
CA THR A 125 -6.65 4.21 -5.04
C THR A 125 -6.32 3.52 -3.71
N VAL A 126 -5.20 2.79 -3.65
CA VAL A 126 -4.71 2.17 -2.42
C VAL A 126 -4.31 3.23 -1.38
N TRP A 127 -3.65 4.31 -1.81
CA TRP A 127 -3.33 5.45 -0.95
C TRP A 127 -4.59 6.10 -0.38
N LYS A 128 -5.61 6.28 -1.22
CA LYS A 128 -6.90 6.81 -0.77
C LYS A 128 -7.55 5.93 0.30
N ALA A 129 -7.42 4.61 0.17
CA ALA A 129 -7.96 3.66 1.13
C ALA A 129 -7.21 3.69 2.48
N ILE A 130 -5.86 3.68 2.47
CA ILE A 130 -5.07 3.69 3.71
C ILE A 130 -5.20 5.01 4.48
N THR A 131 -5.41 6.14 3.80
CA THR A 131 -5.61 7.43 4.47
C THR A 131 -7.06 7.78 4.77
N CYS A 132 -8.01 6.86 4.53
CA CYS A 132 -9.45 7.13 4.65
C CYS A 132 -9.91 7.60 6.05
N GLY A 133 -9.17 7.25 7.11
CA GLY A 133 -9.46 7.64 8.50
C GLY A 133 -8.74 8.90 8.99
N THR A 134 -7.80 9.43 8.22
CA THR A 134 -6.96 10.58 8.62
C THR A 134 -7.79 11.86 8.79
N HIS A 135 -7.18 12.87 9.40
CA HIS A 135 -7.79 14.16 9.68
C HIS A 135 -6.96 15.31 9.10
N LYS A 136 -7.60 16.49 8.99
CA LYS A 136 -6.88 17.73 8.68
C LYS A 136 -5.91 18.05 9.81
N GLY A 137 -4.65 18.30 9.48
CA GLY A 137 -3.56 18.51 10.45
C GLY A 137 -2.63 17.30 10.60
N ASP A 138 -3.00 16.12 10.10
CA ASP A 138 -2.05 15.00 10.00
C ASP A 138 -1.01 15.32 8.94
N THR A 139 0.26 15.38 9.34
CA THR A 139 1.37 15.84 8.50
C THR A 139 2.29 14.71 8.07
N TYR A 140 2.86 14.86 6.87
CA TYR A 140 4.04 14.14 6.43
C TYR A 140 5.34 14.88 6.81
N PHE A 141 6.39 14.12 7.13
CA PHE A 141 7.62 14.71 7.69
C PHE A 141 8.44 15.52 6.70
N ARG A 142 8.29 15.23 5.41
CA ARG A 142 8.91 15.99 4.33
C ARG A 142 7.95 17.02 3.77
N THR A 143 8.50 18.14 3.30
CA THR A 143 7.80 19.04 2.38
C THR A 143 7.67 18.36 1.03
N THR A 144 6.55 17.69 0.81
CA THR A 144 6.25 16.92 -0.42
C THR A 144 5.28 17.62 -1.35
N CYS A 145 4.81 18.81 -0.96
CA CYS A 145 3.86 19.62 -1.71
C CYS A 145 4.51 20.92 -2.18
N SER A 146 3.94 21.53 -3.22
CA SER A 146 4.26 22.89 -3.64
C SER A 146 3.03 23.77 -3.46
N MET A 147 3.15 24.84 -2.70
CA MET A 147 2.13 25.87 -2.54
C MET A 147 2.73 27.20 -2.92
N ASN A 148 2.20 27.83 -3.98
CA ASN A 148 2.63 29.13 -4.47
C ASN A 148 4.15 29.22 -4.75
N GLY A 149 4.76 28.13 -5.24
CA GLY A 149 6.20 28.08 -5.53
C GLY A 149 7.10 27.82 -4.32
N SER A 150 6.53 27.62 -3.13
CA SER A 150 7.24 27.25 -1.90
C SER A 150 6.92 25.81 -1.47
N GLY A 151 7.88 25.14 -0.82
CA GLY A 151 7.69 23.79 -0.29
C GLY A 151 6.70 23.78 0.87
N ALA A 152 5.74 22.85 0.83
CA ALA A 152 4.70 22.69 1.85
C ALA A 152 4.58 21.23 2.29
N GLN A 153 4.10 21.02 3.51
CA GLN A 153 3.80 19.70 4.04
C GLN A 153 2.43 19.20 3.55
N ALA A 154 2.32 17.88 3.36
CA ALA A 154 1.03 17.23 3.12
C ALA A 154 0.26 17.12 4.45
N ASN A 155 -0.52 18.16 4.78
CA ASN A 155 -1.23 18.29 6.06
C ASN A 155 -2.77 18.19 5.93
N ASN A 156 -3.28 18.00 4.72
CA ASN A 156 -4.71 17.90 4.45
C ASN A 156 -5.08 16.42 4.25
N TYR A 157 -5.30 15.66 5.34
CA TYR A 157 -5.59 14.22 5.28
C TYR A 157 -4.42 13.41 4.69
N CYS A 158 -3.19 13.73 5.11
CA CYS A 158 -1.96 13.19 4.53
C CYS A 158 -1.84 13.43 3.02
N ARG A 159 -2.35 14.57 2.52
CA ARG A 159 -2.29 14.97 1.11
C ARG A 159 -1.97 16.47 1.01
N CYS A 160 -1.57 16.89 -0.18
CA CYS A 160 -1.33 18.31 -0.48
C CYS A 160 -2.65 19.09 -0.52
N GLU A 161 -2.62 20.35 -0.08
CA GLU A 161 -3.78 21.24 -0.16
C GLU A 161 -4.11 21.58 -1.63
N GLY A 162 -5.38 21.54 -2.01
CA GLY A 162 -5.82 21.74 -3.40
C GLY A 162 -5.47 20.61 -4.38
N ALA A 163 -4.70 19.60 -3.94
CA ALA A 163 -4.49 18.41 -4.75
C ALA A 163 -5.80 17.62 -4.89
N ASN A 164 -6.07 17.15 -6.11
CA ASN A 164 -7.04 16.08 -6.31
C ASN A 164 -6.69 14.92 -5.37
N VAL A 165 -7.72 14.21 -4.89
CA VAL A 165 -7.60 13.00 -4.04
C VAL A 165 -6.70 11.89 -4.60
N ASN A 166 -6.19 12.09 -5.81
CA ASN A 166 -5.38 11.19 -6.61
C ASN A 166 -3.87 11.36 -6.38
N ILE A 167 -3.39 12.47 -5.81
CA ILE A 167 -1.93 12.65 -5.61
C ILE A 167 -1.45 11.87 -4.38
N VAL A 168 -0.58 10.88 -4.60
CA VAL A 168 0.19 10.19 -3.55
C VAL A 168 1.42 11.04 -3.21
N PRO A 169 1.53 11.63 -2.00
CA PRO A 169 2.62 12.55 -1.66
C PRO A 169 3.92 11.84 -1.29
N THR A 170 3.98 10.51 -1.36
CA THR A 170 5.16 9.70 -1.04
C THR A 170 5.63 8.88 -2.24
N TYR A 171 6.94 8.62 -2.25
CA TYR A 171 7.60 7.71 -3.18
C TYR A 171 8.29 6.56 -2.44
N PHE A 172 7.93 6.31 -1.17
CA PHE A 172 8.51 5.21 -0.39
C PHE A 172 8.27 3.85 -1.04
N ASP A 173 7.17 3.67 -1.77
CA ASP A 173 6.95 2.48 -2.59
C ASP A 173 7.97 2.33 -3.73
N TYR A 174 8.71 3.37 -4.09
CA TYR A 174 9.83 3.29 -5.03
C TYR A 174 11.21 3.23 -4.36
N VAL A 175 11.26 3.22 -3.03
CA VAL A 175 12.49 3.04 -2.26
C VAL A 175 12.62 1.56 -1.86
N PRO A 176 13.78 0.91 -2.10
CA PRO A 176 14.02 -0.46 -1.66
C PRO A 176 13.71 -0.65 -0.17
N GLN A 177 13.01 -1.73 0.19
CA GLN A 177 12.51 -1.97 1.57
C GLN A 177 13.56 -1.82 2.66
N TYR A 178 14.81 -2.24 2.39
CA TYR A 178 15.92 -2.14 3.33
C TYR A 178 16.30 -0.68 3.70
N LEU A 179 15.98 0.30 2.86
CA LEU A 179 16.36 1.71 3.03
C LEU A 179 15.23 2.58 3.62
N ARG A 180 14.08 2.00 3.99
CA ARG A 180 12.88 2.74 4.44
C ARG A 180 12.78 2.97 5.94
#